data_AF-A0A7W8TV21-F1
#
_entry.id   AF-A0A7W8TV21-F1
#
_cell.length_a   1.000
_cell.length_b   1.000
_cell.length_c   1.000
_cell.angle_alpha   90.00
_cell.angle_beta   90.00
_cell.angle_gamma   90.00
#
_symmetry.space_group_name_H-M   'P 1'
#
loop_
_entity.id
_entity.type
_entity.pdbx_description
1 polymer ?
#
loop_
_entity_poly.entity_id
_entity_poly.type
_entity_poly.pdbx_seq_one_letter_code
_entity_poly.pdbx_strand_id
1 'polypeptide(L)'
;MTGLDRGAQLEWMRSLRPRTAFIELVFCDGDDSHPLVGRLSVLKPSRREGVGVRPGYSRSQPDAVLLRYRYDREIVRALEDLGGFFSYVATPTGDQIHETDLGNVDVAFLDAGGDLLGATVTHEGLVLVLRVPQA
;
A
#
# COMPACT_ATOMS: atom_id res chain seq x y z
N MET A 1 20.05 7.36 -1.02
CA MET A 1 18.77 7.24 -1.74
C MET A 1 17.80 8.11 -0.98
N THR A 2 17.44 9.28 -1.52
CA THR A 2 16.46 10.15 -0.87
C THR A 2 15.10 9.46 -0.99
N GLY A 3 14.48 9.14 0.14
CA GLY A 3 13.14 8.60 0.17
C GLY A 3 12.15 9.53 -0.54
N LEU A 4 11.12 8.98 -1.20
CA LEU A 4 10.04 9.79 -1.77
C LEU A 4 9.30 10.50 -0.63
N ASP A 5 9.36 11.83 -0.58
CA ASP A 5 8.56 12.59 0.37
C ASP A 5 7.04 12.36 0.15
N ARG A 6 6.21 12.81 1.10
CA ARG A 6 4.76 12.60 1.03
C ARG A 6 4.16 13.12 -0.27
N GLY A 7 4.60 14.29 -0.75
CA GLY A 7 4.08 14.88 -1.99
C GLY A 7 4.39 13.98 -3.18
N ALA A 8 5.64 13.54 -3.29
CA ALA A 8 6.11 12.67 -4.35
C ALA A 8 5.46 11.27 -4.30
N GLN A 9 5.18 10.73 -3.12
CA GLN A 9 4.42 9.48 -2.97
C GLN A 9 2.98 9.62 -3.49
N LEU A 10 2.31 10.73 -3.18
CA LEU A 10 0.95 10.97 -3.64
C LEU A 10 0.89 11.22 -5.16
N GLU A 11 1.85 11.97 -5.70
CA GLU A 11 2.00 12.15 -7.15
C GLU A 11 2.24 10.82 -7.85
N TRP A 12 3.13 9.99 -7.31
CA TRP A 12 3.37 8.64 -7.80
C TRP A 12 2.09 7.80 -7.81
N MET A 13 1.38 7.68 -6.69
CA MET A 13 0.10 6.95 -6.61
C MET A 13 -0.90 7.47 -7.64
N ARG A 14 -1.04 8.79 -7.75
CA ARG A 14 -1.98 9.42 -8.70
C ARG A 14 -1.60 9.15 -10.15
N SER A 15 -0.31 9.04 -10.47
CA SER A 15 0.18 8.72 -11.81
C SER A 15 -0.20 7.29 -12.25
N LEU A 16 -0.39 6.36 -11.31
CA LEU A 16 -0.77 4.97 -11.62
C LEU A 16 -2.26 4.81 -11.94
N ARG A 17 -3.11 5.77 -11.53
CA ARG A 17 -4.57 5.70 -11.66
C ARG A 17 -5.08 5.33 -13.06
N PRO A 18 -4.55 5.89 -14.18
CA PRO A 18 -5.07 5.58 -15.51
C PRO A 18 -4.90 4.12 -15.94
N ARG A 19 -3.93 3.41 -15.34
CA ARG A 19 -3.61 2.01 -15.68
C ARG A 19 -4.08 1.01 -14.65
N THR A 20 -4.42 1.47 -13.45
CA THR A 20 -4.81 0.60 -12.33
C THR A 20 -6.21 0.03 -12.57
N ALA A 21 -6.32 -1.29 -12.61
CA ALA A 21 -7.60 -2.00 -12.62
C ALA A 21 -7.94 -2.61 -11.27
N PHE A 22 -6.93 -2.98 -10.47
CA PHE A 22 -7.11 -3.52 -9.13
C PHE A 22 -6.14 -2.90 -8.13
N ILE A 23 -6.57 -2.84 -6.87
CA ILE A 23 -5.73 -2.46 -5.74
C ILE A 23 -5.76 -3.62 -4.75
N GLU A 24 -4.58 -4.08 -4.34
CA GLU A 24 -4.42 -5.01 -3.23
C GLU A 24 -3.94 -4.27 -2.00
N LEU A 25 -4.57 -4.58 -0.88
CA LEU A 25 -4.26 -4.08 0.45
C LEU A 25 -3.87 -5.28 1.31
N VAL A 26 -2.64 -5.28 1.80
CA VAL A 26 -2.15 -6.28 2.73
C VAL A 26 -2.09 -5.65 4.10
N PHE A 27 -2.99 -6.06 4.99
CA PHE A 27 -2.99 -5.66 6.38
C PHE A 27 -2.08 -6.61 7.15
N CYS A 28 -0.84 -6.19 7.41
CA CYS A 28 0.17 -7.06 8.04
C CYS A 28 -0.19 -7.41 9.49
N ASP A 29 -0.87 -6.50 10.18
CA ASP A 29 -1.30 -6.67 11.58
C ASP A 29 -2.79 -7.08 11.71
N GLY A 30 -3.42 -7.47 10.60
CA GLY A 30 -4.85 -7.78 10.52
C GLY A 30 -5.75 -6.57 10.24
N ASP A 31 -6.99 -6.83 9.82
CA ASP A 31 -7.90 -5.80 9.31
C ASP A 31 -9.15 -5.54 10.17
N ASP A 32 -9.44 -6.40 11.17
CA ASP A 32 -10.70 -6.41 11.92
C ASP A 32 -11.11 -5.05 12.54
N SER A 33 -10.14 -4.26 12.99
CA SER A 33 -10.36 -2.91 13.55
C SER A 33 -9.66 -1.81 12.75
N HIS A 34 -9.18 -2.11 11.54
CA HIS A 34 -8.34 -1.17 10.81
C HIS A 34 -9.18 0.01 10.27
N PRO A 35 -8.76 1.27 10.47
CA PRO A 35 -9.53 2.45 10.07
C PRO A 35 -9.82 2.53 8.57
N LEU A 36 -8.96 1.92 7.74
CA LEU A 36 -9.18 1.78 6.30
C LEU A 36 -10.38 0.88 5.97
N VAL A 37 -10.61 -0.21 6.71
CA VAL A 37 -11.76 -1.11 6.47
C VAL A 37 -13.08 -0.37 6.64
N GLY A 38 -13.20 0.46 7.70
CA GLY A 38 -14.39 1.29 7.92
C GLY A 38 -14.63 2.28 6.77
N ARG A 39 -13.57 2.93 6.26
CA ARG A 39 -13.64 3.85 5.13
C ARG A 39 -14.03 3.17 3.82
N LEU A 40 -13.64 1.91 3.63
CA LEU A 40 -13.95 1.12 2.44
C LEU A 40 -15.20 0.24 2.59
N SER A 41 -15.99 0.42 3.65
CA SER A 41 -17.13 -0.45 3.99
C SER A 41 -18.20 -0.57 2.89
N VAL A 42 -18.33 0.44 2.02
CA VAL A 42 -19.24 0.43 0.87
C VAL A 42 -18.68 -0.31 -0.35
N LEU A 43 -17.39 -0.62 -0.35
CA LEU A 43 -16.72 -1.38 -1.40
C LEU A 43 -16.64 -2.85 -1.01
N LYS A 44 -16.95 -3.73 -1.96
CA LYS A 44 -16.80 -5.17 -1.76
C LYS A 44 -15.46 -5.64 -2.33
N PRO A 45 -14.58 -6.28 -1.55
CA PRO A 45 -13.38 -6.87 -2.09
C PRO A 45 -13.75 -8.01 -3.06
N SER A 46 -13.06 -8.07 -4.20
CA SER A 46 -13.17 -9.17 -5.16
C SER A 46 -12.42 -10.42 -4.70
N ARG A 47 -11.43 -10.25 -3.80
CA ARG A 47 -10.68 -11.34 -3.17
C ARG A 47 -10.38 -10.99 -1.72
N ARG A 48 -10.49 -11.97 -0.82
CA ARG A 48 -10.00 -11.92 0.56
C ARG A 48 -9.24 -13.21 0.83
N GLU A 49 -8.02 -13.10 1.35
CA GLU A 49 -7.15 -14.24 1.61
C GLU A 49 -6.34 -13.99 2.88
N GLY A 50 -6.35 -14.96 3.81
CA GLY A 50 -5.38 -14.97 4.91
C GLY A 50 -4.00 -15.31 4.36
N VAL A 51 -3.00 -14.48 4.62
CA VAL A 51 -1.70 -14.63 3.95
C VAL A 51 -0.81 -15.66 4.62
N GLY A 52 -1.05 -15.94 5.91
CA GLY A 52 -0.36 -17.01 6.64
C GLY A 52 1.15 -16.79 6.73
N VAL A 53 1.91 -17.88 6.69
CA VAL A 53 3.38 -17.85 6.81
C VAL A 53 4.00 -17.41 5.48
N ARG A 54 4.70 -16.27 5.48
CA ARG A 54 5.44 -15.78 4.31
C ARG A 54 6.92 -16.17 4.37
N PRO A 55 7.51 -16.68 3.28
CA PRO A 55 8.96 -16.82 3.17
C PRO A 55 9.66 -15.47 3.35
N GLY A 56 10.74 -15.42 4.12
CA GLY A 56 11.51 -14.19 4.35
C GLY A 56 11.05 -13.32 5.53
N TYR A 57 9.91 -13.63 6.15
CA TYR A 57 9.47 -12.98 7.38
C TYR A 57 9.90 -13.82 8.59
N SER A 58 10.64 -13.21 9.52
CA SER A 58 11.15 -13.88 10.72
C SER A 58 10.07 -14.17 11.77
N ARG A 59 8.88 -13.59 11.63
CA ARG A 59 7.70 -13.83 12.48
C ARG A 59 6.54 -14.31 11.63
N SER A 60 5.82 -15.32 12.11
CA SER A 60 4.51 -15.67 11.55
C SER A 60 3.57 -14.47 11.76
N GLN A 61 2.90 -14.04 10.70
CA GLN A 61 1.81 -13.06 10.78
C GLN A 61 0.49 -13.80 10.52
N PRO A 62 -0.03 -14.55 11.51
CA PRO A 62 -1.22 -15.38 11.32
C PRO A 62 -2.46 -14.54 10.99
N ASP A 63 -2.47 -13.28 11.43
CA ASP A 63 -3.58 -12.34 11.26
C ASP A 63 -3.47 -11.54 9.95
N ALA A 64 -2.35 -11.66 9.22
CA ALA A 64 -2.15 -10.91 7.99
C ALA A 64 -3.18 -11.31 6.93
N VAL A 65 -3.84 -10.32 6.35
CA VAL A 65 -4.91 -10.52 5.37
C VAL A 65 -4.70 -9.65 4.14
N LEU A 66 -4.91 -10.25 2.97
CA LEU A 66 -4.94 -9.57 1.69
C LEU A 66 -6.39 -9.34 1.27
N LEU A 67 -6.70 -8.09 0.93
CA LEU A 67 -7.94 -7.69 0.30
C LEU A 67 -7.64 -7.13 -1.10
N ARG A 68 -8.26 -7.70 -2.14
CA ARG A 68 -8.23 -7.14 -3.49
C ARG A 68 -9.53 -6.43 -3.77
N TYR A 69 -9.44 -5.22 -4.29
CA TYR A 69 -10.57 -4.44 -4.78
C TYR A 69 -10.39 -4.15 -6.27
N ARG A 70 -11.50 -4.03 -7.00
CA ARG A 70 -11.48 -3.32 -8.28
C ARG A 70 -11.12 -1.86 -7.99
N TYR A 71 -10.33 -1.24 -8.86
CA TYR A 71 -9.97 0.16 -8.71
C TYR A 71 -11.23 1.00 -8.51
N ASP A 72 -11.23 1.75 -7.41
CA ASP A 72 -12.20 2.78 -7.09
C ASP A 72 -11.44 4.00 -6.55
N ARG A 73 -11.87 5.18 -6.97
CA ARG A 73 -11.25 6.44 -6.52
C ARG A 73 -11.37 6.64 -5.01
N GLU A 74 -12.40 6.07 -4.37
CA GLU A 74 -12.59 6.19 -2.93
C GLU A 74 -11.48 5.44 -2.16
N ILE A 75 -10.85 4.41 -2.74
CA ILE A 75 -9.67 3.76 -2.14
C ILE A 75 -8.51 4.74 -2.07
N VAL A 76 -8.22 5.43 -3.19
CA VAL A 76 -7.15 6.43 -3.26
C VAL A 76 -7.41 7.57 -2.28
N ARG A 77 -8.65 8.05 -2.18
CA ARG A 77 -9.03 9.09 -1.20
C ARG A 77 -8.83 8.62 0.24
N ALA A 78 -9.26 7.40 0.56
CA ALA A 78 -9.09 6.85 1.91
C ALA A 78 -7.60 6.75 2.29
N LEU A 79 -6.72 6.36 1.35
CA LEU A 79 -5.27 6.36 1.57
C LEU A 79 -4.71 7.77 1.80
N GLU A 80 -5.18 8.76 1.03
CA GLU A 80 -4.80 10.17 1.21
C GLU A 80 -5.26 10.73 2.57
N ASP A 81 -6.51 10.42 2.97
CA ASP A 81 -7.13 10.83 4.23
C ASP A 81 -6.46 10.20 5.46
N LEU A 82 -5.86 9.02 5.30
CA LEU A 82 -5.03 8.36 6.32
C LEU A 82 -3.58 8.87 6.33
N GLY A 83 -3.28 9.95 5.61
CA GLY A 83 -1.99 10.61 5.63
C GLY A 83 -1.01 10.16 4.54
N GLY A 84 -1.39 9.22 3.68
CA GLY A 84 -0.49 8.57 2.71
C GLY A 84 0.12 7.28 3.27
N PHE A 85 1.20 6.78 2.66
CA PHE A 85 1.77 5.47 3.02
C PHE A 85 2.68 5.51 4.24
N PHE A 86 3.60 6.48 4.25
CA PHE A 86 4.56 6.73 5.34
C PHE A 86 5.18 8.12 5.13
N SER A 87 5.87 8.64 6.13
CA SER A 87 6.58 9.91 6.02
C SER A 87 8.07 9.75 6.32
N TYR A 88 8.92 10.37 5.50
CA TYR A 88 10.33 10.52 5.82
C TYR A 88 10.53 11.81 6.59
N VAL A 89 11.14 11.70 7.76
CA VAL A 89 11.55 12.83 8.58
C VAL A 89 13.07 12.87 8.55
N ALA A 90 13.62 13.89 7.90
CA ALA A 90 15.06 14.11 7.90
C ALA A 90 15.51 14.42 9.34
N THR A 91 16.41 13.61 9.89
CA THR A 91 17.04 13.88 11.19
C THR A 91 18.54 14.10 11.02
N PRO A 92 19.22 14.80 11.94
CA PRO A 92 20.67 14.98 11.89
C PRO A 92 21.46 13.67 11.86
N THR A 93 20.85 12.56 12.29
CA THR A 93 21.46 11.23 12.36
C THR A 93 21.08 10.30 11.19
N GLY A 94 20.30 10.81 10.23
CA GLY A 94 19.76 10.04 9.10
C GLY A 94 18.24 10.14 9.00
N ASP A 95 17.69 9.82 7.84
CA ASP A 95 16.24 9.86 7.64
C ASP A 95 15.54 8.79 8.48
N GLN A 96 14.45 9.16 9.16
CA GLN A 96 13.59 8.24 9.89
C GLN A 96 12.26 8.08 9.15
N ILE A 97 11.71 6.86 9.19
CA ILE A 97 10.38 6.56 8.66
C ILE A 97 9.39 6.67 9.80
N HIS A 98 8.35 7.47 9.60
CA HIS A 98 7.23 7.63 10.50
C HIS A 98 5.98 7.05 9.85
N GLU A 99 5.33 6.13 10.55
CA GLU A 99 4.04 5.57 10.15
C GLU A 99 2.96 6.66 10.13
N THR A 100 2.10 6.60 9.12
CA THR A 100 0.87 7.42 9.05
C THR A 100 -0.27 6.67 9.74
N ASP A 101 -1.48 7.25 9.75
CA ASP A 101 -2.68 6.55 10.23
C ASP A 101 -3.05 5.32 9.36
N LEU A 102 -2.39 5.15 8.21
CA LEU A 102 -2.48 3.92 7.42
C LEU A 102 -1.86 2.73 8.15
N GLY A 103 -0.83 2.94 8.97
CA GLY A 103 -0.09 1.89 9.66
C GLY A 103 0.60 0.91 8.70
N ASN A 104 0.76 -0.34 9.16
CA ASN A 104 1.46 -1.41 8.47
C ASN A 104 0.55 -2.08 7.42
N VAL A 105 0.20 -1.33 6.38
CA VAL A 105 -0.61 -1.80 5.25
C VAL A 105 0.13 -1.60 3.94
N ASP A 106 0.60 -2.70 3.36
CA ASP A 106 1.22 -2.66 2.03
C ASP A 106 0.15 -2.52 0.94
N VAL A 107 0.41 -1.63 -0.02
CA VAL A 107 -0.53 -1.30 -1.09
C VAL A 107 0.10 -1.65 -2.42
N ALA A 108 -0.58 -2.45 -3.23
CA ALA A 108 -0.16 -2.78 -4.59
C ALA A 108 -1.21 -2.34 -5.62
N PHE A 109 -0.74 -1.68 -6.68
CA PHE A 109 -1.54 -1.25 -7.82
C PHE A 109 -1.29 -2.20 -8.98
N LEU A 110 -2.34 -2.80 -9.51
CA LEU A 110 -2.28 -3.82 -10.56
C LEU A 110 -3.05 -3.36 -11.79
N ASP A 111 -2.60 -3.74 -12.97
CA ASP A 111 -3.34 -3.52 -14.22
C ASP A 111 -4.45 -4.57 -14.43
N ALA A 112 -5.11 -4.53 -15.59
CA ALA A 112 -6.21 -5.43 -15.92
C ALA A 112 -5.78 -6.90 -16.07
N GLY A 113 -4.52 -7.16 -16.40
CA GLY A 113 -3.91 -8.50 -16.43
C GLY A 113 -3.54 -9.01 -15.05
N GLY A 114 -3.51 -8.14 -14.04
CA GLY A 114 -3.02 -8.43 -12.71
C GLY A 114 -1.51 -8.21 -12.56
N ASP A 115 -0.87 -7.58 -13.55
CA ASP A 115 0.55 -7.24 -13.48
C ASP A 115 0.77 -6.04 -12.57
N LEU A 116 1.86 -6.08 -11.80
CA LEU A 116 2.19 -5.04 -10.84
C LEU A 116 2.62 -3.75 -11.57
N LEU A 117 1.97 -2.64 -11.22
CA LEU A 117 2.33 -1.29 -11.68
C LEU A 117 3.21 -0.57 -10.66
N GLY A 118 2.97 -0.85 -9.38
CA GLY A 118 3.75 -0.32 -8.27
C GLY A 118 3.21 -0.81 -6.93
N ALA A 119 4.08 -0.87 -5.93
CA ALA A 119 3.71 -1.29 -4.58
C ALA A 119 4.43 -0.48 -3.51
N THR A 120 3.94 -0.56 -2.28
CA THR A 120 4.63 -0.07 -1.09
C THR A 120 5.05 -1.22 -0.17
N VAL A 121 6.12 -0.99 0.60
CA VAL A 121 6.46 -1.79 1.78
C VAL A 121 6.50 -0.79 2.93
N THR A 122 5.39 -0.67 3.65
CA THR A 122 5.15 0.46 4.57
C THR A 122 6.09 0.45 5.77
N HIS A 123 6.31 -0.72 6.38
CA HIS A 123 7.24 -0.89 7.51
C HIS A 123 8.72 -0.69 7.14
N GLU A 124 9.09 -0.85 5.86
CA GLU A 124 10.43 -0.51 5.35
C GLU A 124 10.50 0.90 4.75
N GLY A 125 9.36 1.60 4.69
CA GLY A 125 9.23 2.88 4.02
C GLY A 125 9.73 2.81 2.58
N LEU A 126 9.31 1.83 1.80
CA LEU A 126 9.72 1.67 0.40
C LEU A 126 8.56 1.86 -0.57
N VAL A 127 8.88 2.44 -1.72
CA VAL A 127 8.03 2.44 -2.91
C VAL A 127 8.73 1.63 -3.98
N LEU A 128 8.08 0.57 -4.43
CA LEU A 128 8.53 -0.31 -5.52
C LEU A 128 7.89 0.15 -6.82
N VAL A 129 8.72 0.60 -7.76
CA VAL A 129 8.28 1.02 -9.09
C VAL A 129 8.80 0.04 -10.12
N LEU A 130 7.90 -0.68 -10.78
CA LEU A 130 8.29 -1.52 -11.91
C LEU A 130 8.47 -0.63 -13.14
N ARG A 131 9.71 -0.53 -13.61
CA ARG A 131 9.99 0.00 -14.93
C ARG A 131 9.66 -1.10 -15.94
N VAL A 132 8.60 -0.92 -16.72
CA VAL A 132 8.41 -1.71 -17.94
C VAL A 132 9.56 -1.35 -18.89
N PRO A 133 10.35 -2.30 -19.40
CA PRO A 133 11.33 -2.02 -20.42
C PRO A 133 10.62 -1.37 -21.61
N GLN A 134 11.10 -0.20 -22.06
CA GLN A 134 10.63 0.32 -23.34
C GLN A 134 11.15 -0.62 -24.42
N ALA A 135 10.21 -1.23 -25.14
CA ALA A 135 10.50 -2.02 -26.34
C ALA A 135 10.94 -1.10 -27.49
#